data_AF-A0A7C6RR24-F1
#
_entry.id   AF-A0A7C6RR24-F1
#
_cell.length_a   1.000
_cell.length_b   1.000
_cell.length_c   1.000
_cell.angle_alpha   90.00
_cell.angle_beta   90.00
_cell.angle_gamma   90.00
#
_symmetry.space_group_name_H-M   'P 1'
#
loop_
_entity.id
_entity.type
_entity.pdbx_description
1 polymer ?
#
loop_
_entity_poly.entity_id
_entity_poly.type
_entity_poly.pdbx_seq_one_letter_code
_entity_poly.pdbx_strand_id
1 'polypeptide(L)'
;QAILFSLIIGVPCTILFIIKPDILLKFLYNTDKGILYTRILAPICLIYYIQAPLTATLQAIGKSKCAMKGTLFGMIIRTSLLFVLSYLKIGMWPLIIATSVNIIYITLHHAKYVKKYLN
;
A
#
# COMPACT_ATOMS: atom_id res chain seq x y z
N GLN A 1 -19.10 -2.70 7.86
CA GLN A 1 -19.19 -1.23 7.95
C GLN A 1 -17.82 -0.53 7.87
N ALA A 2 -16.79 -0.95 8.62
CA ALA A 2 -15.45 -0.32 8.58
C ALA A 2 -14.82 -0.21 7.17
N ILE A 3 -15.03 -1.21 6.31
CA ILE A 3 -14.52 -1.24 4.92
C ILE A 3 -15.18 -0.15 4.04
N LEU A 4 -16.47 0.14 4.26
CA LEU A 4 -17.20 1.16 3.51
C LEU A 4 -16.73 2.57 3.93
N PHE A 5 -16.53 2.78 5.24
CA PHE A 5 -16.01 4.05 5.77
C PHE A 5 -14.59 4.34 5.28
N SER A 6 -13.71 3.34 5.27
CA SER A 6 -12.37 3.51 4.70
C SER A 6 -12.37 3.75 3.20
N LEU A 7 -13.32 3.15 2.46
CA LEU A 7 -13.47 3.41 1.03
C LEU A 7 -13.97 4.84 0.79
N ILE A 8 -14.96 5.30 1.56
CA ILE A 8 -15.53 6.66 1.49
C ILE A 8 -14.49 7.74 1.84
N ILE A 9 -13.53 7.46 2.72
CA ILE A 9 -12.45 8.40 3.06
C ILE A 9 -11.27 8.28 2.07
N GLY A 10 -10.95 7.06 1.64
CA GLY A 10 -9.83 6.76 0.74
C GLY A 10 -10.07 7.23 -0.69
N VAL A 11 -11.29 7.13 -1.21
CA VAL A 11 -11.66 7.57 -2.57
C VAL A 11 -11.45 9.08 -2.77
N PRO A 12 -11.99 10.00 -1.94
CA PRO A 12 -11.76 11.43 -2.11
C PRO A 12 -10.29 11.82 -1.88
N CYS A 13 -9.59 11.20 -0.92
CA CYS A 13 -8.14 11.41 -0.76
C CYS A 13 -7.36 10.99 -2.00
N THR A 14 -7.69 9.85 -2.62
CA THR A 14 -6.98 9.40 -3.83
C THR A 14 -7.31 10.27 -5.04
N ILE A 15 -8.57 10.68 -5.20
CA ILE A 15 -8.97 11.64 -6.25
C ILE A 15 -8.17 12.94 -6.12
N LEU A 16 -7.96 13.43 -4.89
CA LEU A 16 -7.11 14.59 -4.60
C LEU A 16 -5.65 14.37 -5.04
N PHE A 17 -5.09 13.20 -4.74
CA PHE A 17 -3.72 12.83 -5.14
C PHE A 17 -3.56 12.55 -6.65
N ILE A 18 -4.60 12.07 -7.32
CA ILE A 18 -4.61 11.81 -8.77
C ILE A 18 -4.75 13.10 -9.58
N ILE A 19 -5.58 14.05 -9.12
CA ILE A 19 -5.86 15.28 -9.87
C ILE A 19 -4.63 16.19 -9.93
N LYS A 20 -3.81 16.26 -8.87
CA LYS A 20 -2.69 17.21 -8.77
C LYS A 20 -1.46 16.67 -7.99
N PRO A 21 -0.82 15.58 -8.43
CA PRO A 21 0.40 15.09 -7.80
C PRO A 21 1.56 16.11 -7.90
N ASP A 22 1.66 16.86 -9.01
CA ASP A 22 2.67 17.89 -9.24
C ASP A 22 2.63 19.05 -8.23
N ILE A 23 1.43 19.53 -7.88
CA ILE A 23 1.28 20.62 -6.90
C ILE A 23 1.66 20.16 -5.50
N LEU A 24 1.34 18.92 -5.15
CA LEU A 24 1.71 18.35 -3.86
C LEU A 24 3.23 18.14 -3.76
N LEU A 25 3.87 17.62 -4.82
CA LEU A 25 5.32 17.43 -4.86
C LEU A 25 6.10 18.74 -4.90
N LYS A 26 5.61 19.73 -5.65
CA LYS A 26 6.24 21.05 -5.74
C LYS A 26 6.05 21.85 -4.45
N PHE A 27 4.91 21.68 -3.76
CA PHE A 27 4.66 22.29 -2.46
C PHE A 27 5.49 21.66 -1.33
N LEU A 28 5.62 20.32 -1.30
CA LEU A 28 6.32 19.62 -0.21
C LEU A 28 7.84 19.51 -0.43
N TYR A 29 8.27 19.26 -1.67
CA TYR A 29 9.66 18.90 -2.01
C TYR A 29 10.32 19.85 -3.01
N ASN A 30 9.61 20.85 -3.55
CA ASN A 30 10.12 21.85 -4.47
C ASN A 30 10.98 21.26 -5.62
N THR A 31 10.59 20.10 -6.14
CA THR A 31 11.37 19.34 -7.13
C THR A 31 10.47 18.55 -8.06
N ASP A 32 10.71 18.69 -9.37
CA ASP A 32 9.99 17.99 -10.44
C ASP A 32 10.58 16.59 -10.76
N LYS A 33 11.78 16.25 -10.26
CA LYS A 33 12.45 14.96 -10.54
C LYS A 33 11.72 13.74 -9.95
N GLY A 34 10.83 13.95 -8.98
CA GLY A 34 10.05 12.91 -8.30
C GLY A 34 8.70 12.58 -8.94
N ILE A 35 8.26 13.38 -9.93
CA ILE A 35 6.88 13.34 -10.45
C ILE A 35 6.54 11.95 -10.99
N LEU A 36 7.46 11.34 -11.75
CA LEU A 36 7.23 10.06 -12.40
C LEU A 36 7.10 8.91 -11.39
N TYR A 37 7.87 8.96 -10.31
CA TYR A 37 7.78 8.01 -9.19
C TYR A 37 6.48 8.15 -8.42
N THR A 38 6.10 9.38 -8.08
CA THR A 38 4.86 9.66 -7.33
C THR A 38 3.63 9.30 -8.15
N ARG A 39 3.65 9.54 -9.47
CA ARG A 39 2.55 9.17 -10.37
C ARG A 39 2.29 7.66 -10.37
N ILE A 40 3.35 6.85 -10.29
CA ILE A 40 3.25 5.40 -10.17
C ILE A 40 2.83 4.98 -8.77
N LEU A 41 3.30 5.66 -7.71
CA LEU A 41 2.94 5.34 -6.34
C LEU A 41 1.48 5.72 -5.99
N ALA A 42 0.93 6.76 -6.63
CA ALA A 42 -0.42 7.26 -6.40
C ALA A 42 -1.53 6.18 -6.45
N PRO A 43 -1.63 5.32 -7.48
CA PRO A 43 -2.61 4.22 -7.49
C PRO A 43 -2.34 3.17 -6.40
N ILE A 44 -1.06 2.92 -6.04
CA ILE A 44 -0.71 2.01 -4.94
C ILE A 44 -1.15 2.55 -3.58
N CYS A 45 -1.09 3.87 -3.37
CA CYS A 45 -1.59 4.50 -2.14
C CYS A 45 -3.08 4.18 -1.90
N LEU A 46 -3.91 4.10 -2.95
CA LEU A 46 -5.32 3.71 -2.82
C LEU A 46 -5.45 2.29 -2.26
N ILE A 47 -4.68 1.34 -2.81
CA ILE A 47 -4.68 -0.06 -2.36
C ILE A 47 -4.21 -0.14 -0.89
N TYR A 48 -3.23 0.68 -0.51
CA TYR A 48 -2.75 0.76 0.87
C TYR A 48 -3.81 1.30 1.84
N TYR A 49 -4.62 2.29 1.42
CA TYR A 49 -5.74 2.78 2.23
C TYR A 49 -6.79 1.70 2.51
N ILE A 50 -6.97 0.71 1.62
CA ILE A 50 -7.84 -0.46 1.85
C ILE A 50 -7.15 -1.49 2.75
N GLN A 51 -5.82 -1.54 2.76
CA GLN A 51 -5.06 -2.47 3.60
C GLN A 51 -5.24 -2.18 5.11
N ALA A 52 -5.16 -0.92 5.52
CA ALA A 52 -5.32 -0.48 6.91
C ALA A 52 -6.65 -0.96 7.56
N PRO A 53 -7.84 -0.71 6.99
CA PRO A 53 -9.11 -1.16 7.55
C PRO A 53 -9.26 -2.69 7.51
N LEU A 54 -8.74 -3.38 6.49
CA LEU A 54 -8.70 -4.85 6.43
C LEU A 54 -7.87 -5.45 7.58
N THR A 55 -6.79 -4.78 7.93
CA THR A 55 -5.94 -5.20 9.05
C THR A 55 -6.66 -4.95 10.38
N ALA A 56 -7.30 -3.79 10.53
CA ALA A 56 -8.10 -3.45 11.70
C ALA A 56 -9.31 -4.39 11.90
N THR A 57 -10.01 -4.79 10.82
CA THR A 57 -11.12 -5.75 10.92
C THR A 57 -10.64 -7.13 11.36
N LEU A 58 -9.53 -7.63 10.80
CA LEU A 58 -8.96 -8.91 11.26
C LEU A 58 -8.56 -8.87 12.75
N GLN A 59 -8.03 -7.73 13.21
CA GLN A 59 -7.70 -7.53 14.62
C GLN A 59 -8.95 -7.48 15.50
N ALA A 60 -10.01 -6.78 15.06
CA ALA A 60 -11.28 -6.67 15.79
C ALA A 60 -12.02 -8.02 15.93
N ILE A 61 -11.92 -8.91 14.93
CA ILE A 61 -12.52 -10.26 14.97
C ILE A 61 -11.66 -11.24 15.80
N GLY A 62 -10.61 -10.77 16.48
CA GLY A 62 -9.70 -11.60 17.29
C GLY A 62 -8.74 -12.48 16.48
N LYS A 63 -8.63 -12.24 15.16
CA LYS A 63 -7.69 -12.93 14.25
C LYS A 63 -6.42 -12.10 14.02
N SER A 64 -5.99 -11.33 15.02
CA SER A 64 -4.79 -10.50 15.00
C SER A 64 -3.53 -11.30 14.65
N LYS A 65 -3.43 -12.56 15.11
CA LYS A 65 -2.33 -13.47 14.78
C LYS A 65 -2.23 -13.78 13.28
N CYS A 66 -3.37 -13.91 12.58
CA CYS A 66 -3.40 -14.11 11.13
C CYS A 66 -2.99 -12.84 10.38
N ALA A 67 -3.43 -11.68 10.87
CA ALA A 67 -3.05 -10.40 10.28
C ALA A 67 -1.54 -10.17 10.36
N MET A 68 -0.97 -10.39 11.54
CA MET A 68 0.44 -10.20 11.79
C MET A 68 1.32 -11.17 10.99
N LYS A 69 0.87 -12.42 10.79
CA LYS A 69 1.56 -13.36 9.88
C LYS A 69 1.55 -12.86 8.43
N GLY A 70 0.41 -12.34 7.95
CA GLY A 70 0.29 -11.80 6.60
C GLY A 70 1.25 -10.64 6.35
N THR A 71 1.33 -9.69 7.29
CA THR A 71 2.26 -8.55 7.21
C THR A 71 3.72 -8.98 7.34
N LEU A 72 4.03 -9.95 8.22
CA LEU A 72 5.38 -10.50 8.37
C LEU A 72 5.87 -11.13 7.06
N PHE A 73 5.07 -12.01 6.45
CA PHE A 73 5.39 -12.61 5.15
C PHE A 73 5.53 -11.56 4.06
N GLY A 74 4.62 -10.59 4.01
CA GLY A 74 4.75 -9.47 3.09
C GLY A 74 6.07 -8.73 3.26
N MET A 75 6.47 -8.44 4.50
CA MET A 75 7.69 -7.69 4.80
C MET A 75 8.95 -8.50 4.44
N ILE A 76 8.95 -9.82 4.65
CA ILE A 76 10.01 -10.71 4.20
C ILE A 76 10.15 -10.68 2.67
N ILE A 77 9.03 -10.76 1.94
CA ILE A 77 9.00 -10.66 0.47
C ILE A 77 9.55 -9.29 0.04
N ARG A 78 9.10 -8.20 0.67
CA ARG A 78 9.56 -6.83 0.37
C ARG A 78 11.06 -6.70 0.51
N THR A 79 11.61 -7.12 1.65
CA THR A 79 13.04 -6.99 1.95
C THR A 79 13.86 -7.84 0.99
N SER A 80 13.42 -9.07 0.70
CA SER A 80 14.10 -9.95 -0.25
C SER A 80 14.10 -9.35 -1.66
N LEU A 81 12.95 -8.86 -2.12
CA LEU A 81 12.83 -8.24 -3.45
C LEU A 81 13.65 -6.96 -3.56
N LEU A 82 13.64 -6.14 -2.51
CA LEU A 82 14.46 -4.93 -2.43
C LEU A 82 15.94 -5.26 -2.53
N PHE A 83 16.41 -6.28 -1.80
CA PHE A 83 17.81 -6.68 -1.80
C PHE A 83 18.26 -7.17 -3.18
N VAL A 84 17.43 -7.98 -3.85
CA VAL A 84 17.72 -8.47 -5.22
C VAL A 84 17.70 -7.34 -6.25
N LEU A 85 16.68 -6.47 -6.25
CA LEU A 85 16.60 -5.37 -7.22
C LEU A 85 17.62 -4.26 -6.94
N SER A 86 18.12 -4.12 -5.71
CA SER A 86 19.15 -3.13 -5.38
C SER A 86 20.45 -3.41 -6.16
N TYR A 87 20.73 -4.67 -6.49
CA TYR A 87 21.87 -5.06 -7.31
C TYR A 87 21.81 -4.51 -8.75
N LEU A 88 20.62 -4.18 -9.28
CA LEU A 88 20.47 -3.62 -10.62
C LEU A 88 20.91 -2.15 -10.73
N LYS A 89 21.24 -1.46 -9.61
CA LYS A 89 21.65 -0.04 -9.57
C LYS A 89 20.71 0.94 -10.30
N ILE A 90 19.40 0.68 -10.30
CA ILE A 90 18.38 1.53 -10.97
C ILE A 90 17.91 2.72 -10.08
N GLY A 91 18.60 3.03 -8.97
CA GLY A 91 18.23 4.16 -8.11
C GLY A 91 17.03 3.85 -7.20
N MET A 92 15.96 4.66 -7.24
CA MET A 92 14.78 4.51 -6.35
C MET A 92 13.72 3.51 -6.83
N TRP A 93 13.78 3.03 -8.08
CA TRP A 93 12.81 2.07 -8.61
C TRP A 93 12.70 0.73 -7.84
N PRO A 94 13.80 0.10 -7.36
CA PRO A 94 13.75 -1.08 -6.50
C PRO A 94 12.82 -0.92 -5.30
N LEU A 95 12.89 0.23 -4.65
CA LEU A 95 12.09 0.54 -3.48
C LEU A 95 10.60 0.61 -3.84
N ILE A 96 10.28 1.30 -4.92
CA ILE A 96 8.90 1.51 -5.37
C ILE A 96 8.28 0.18 -5.75
N ILE A 97 8.96 -0.62 -6.57
CA ILE A 97 8.47 -1.94 -7.01
C ILE A 97 8.29 -2.88 -5.82
N ALA A 98 9.28 -2.97 -4.92
CA ALA A 98 9.19 -3.83 -3.74
C ALA A 98 8.03 -3.42 -2.82
N THR A 99 7.79 -2.12 -2.66
CA THR A 99 6.70 -1.60 -1.81
C THR A 99 5.34 -1.82 -2.46
N SER A 100 5.22 -1.60 -3.77
CA SER A 100 4.00 -1.90 -4.54
C SER A 100 3.59 -3.36 -4.44
N VAL A 101 4.53 -4.29 -4.67
CA VAL A 101 4.26 -5.74 -4.57
C VAL A 101 3.86 -6.13 -3.15
N ASN A 102 4.54 -5.58 -2.14
CA ASN A 102 4.23 -5.81 -0.73
C ASN A 102 2.79 -5.41 -0.39
N ILE A 103 2.38 -4.20 -0.78
CA ILE A 103 1.04 -3.66 -0.52
C ILE A 103 -0.02 -4.53 -1.20
N ILE A 104 0.19 -4.90 -2.46
CA ILE A 104 -0.74 -5.76 -3.21
C ILE A 104 -0.88 -7.12 -2.52
N TYR A 105 0.24 -7.76 -2.15
CA TYR A 105 0.23 -9.06 -1.49
C TYR A 105 -0.51 -9.02 -0.15
N ILE A 106 -0.19 -8.05 0.70
CA ILE A 106 -0.79 -7.91 2.02
C ILE A 106 -2.29 -7.66 1.88
N THR A 107 -2.70 -6.71 1.04
CA THR A 107 -4.12 -6.40 0.83
C THR A 107 -4.92 -7.62 0.34
N LEU A 108 -4.41 -8.38 -0.64
CA LEU A 108 -5.07 -9.60 -1.12
C LEU A 108 -5.15 -10.67 -0.03
N HIS A 109 -4.07 -10.87 0.72
CA HIS A 109 -4.05 -11.82 1.83
C HIS A 109 -5.11 -11.46 2.87
N HIS A 110 -5.13 -10.24 3.38
CA HIS A 110 -6.15 -9.83 4.35
C HIS A 110 -7.56 -9.89 3.76
N ALA A 111 -7.77 -9.52 2.49
CA ALA A 111 -9.09 -9.58 1.85
C ALA A 111 -9.63 -11.01 1.84
N LYS A 112 -8.78 -11.98 1.50
CA LYS A 112 -9.13 -13.40 1.48
C LYS A 112 -9.48 -13.93 2.88
N TYR A 113 -8.72 -13.55 3.91
CA TYR A 113 -8.99 -13.97 5.28
C TYR A 113 -10.21 -13.27 5.89
N VAL A 114 -10.44 -11.98 5.61
CA VAL A 114 -11.67 -11.28 6.01
C VAL A 114 -12.88 -12.00 5.41
N LYS A 115 -12.86 -12.29 4.10
CA LYS A 115 -13.98 -12.99 3.43
C LYS A 115 -14.21 -14.39 3.99
N LYS A 116 -13.15 -15.10 4.37
CA LYS A 116 -13.24 -16.44 4.96
C LYS A 116 -13.77 -16.47 6.40
N TYR A 117 -13.53 -15.42 7.18
CA TYR A 117 -13.97 -15.38 8.58
C TYR A 117 -15.30 -14.66 8.80
N LEU A 118 -15.76 -13.89 7.82
CA LEU A 118 -17.03 -13.16 7.87
C LEU A 118 -18.19 -13.93 7.21
N ASN A 119 -17.89 -15.02 6.50
CA ASN A 119 -18.84 -15.90 5.82
C ASN A 119 -18.76 -17.29 6.44
#